data_AF-A0A6J4XJ73-F1
#
_entry.id   AF-A0A6J4XJ73-F1
#
_cell.length_a   1.000
_cell.length_b   1.000
_cell.length_c   1.000
_cell.angle_alpha   90.00
_cell.angle_beta   90.00
_cell.angle_gamma   90.00
#
_symmetry.space_group_name_H-M   'P 1'
#
loop_
_entity.id
_entity.type
_entity.pdbx_description
1 polymer ?
#
loop_
_entity_poly.entity_id
_entity_poly.type
_entity_poly.pdbx_seq_one_letter_code
_entity_poly.pdbx_strand_id
1 'polypeptide(L)'
;MALLPSVAKQACFALKGGTAINLFLRDMPRLSVDIDLAYLPVEDRDASLAAIDTALEAITTDIVCHNPRAGVKVSILQSTGKRFKLLVWQDDTNVKIEVTPVLRGSVYPAEVRQLSARAIKIFGFARIIYGDNIWDIWGHMGTGS
;
A
#
# COMPACT_ATOMS: atom_id res chain seq x y z
N MET A 1 -6.23 12.29 -9.24
CA MET A 1 -5.83 10.91 -9.59
C MET A 1 -6.38 9.98 -8.52
N ALA A 2 -7.57 9.40 -8.73
CA ALA A 2 -8.19 8.56 -7.71
C ALA A 2 -7.50 7.19 -7.66
N LEU A 3 -6.86 6.85 -6.53
CA LEU A 3 -6.05 5.63 -6.36
C LEU A 3 -6.50 4.77 -5.18
N LEU A 4 -6.87 5.41 -4.06
CA LEU A 4 -7.19 4.70 -2.83
C LEU A 4 -8.45 3.82 -2.94
N PRO A 5 -9.48 4.16 -3.74
CA PRO A 5 -10.58 3.23 -4.02
C PRO A 5 -10.11 1.92 -4.66
N SER A 6 -9.16 1.97 -5.58
CA SER A 6 -8.60 0.78 -6.25
C SER A 6 -7.82 -0.10 -5.27
N VAL A 7 -7.05 0.51 -4.37
CA VAL A 7 -6.33 -0.19 -3.30
C VAL A 7 -7.32 -0.80 -2.30
N ALA A 8 -8.35 -0.06 -1.88
CA ALA A 8 -9.32 -0.49 -0.88
C ALA A 8 -10.18 -1.69 -1.30
N LYS A 9 -10.34 -1.93 -2.62
CA LYS A 9 -10.99 -3.13 -3.14
C LYS A 9 -10.21 -4.42 -2.79
N GLN A 10 -8.92 -4.31 -2.51
CA GLN A 10 -8.06 -5.45 -2.17
C GLN A 10 -8.01 -5.66 -0.65
N ALA A 11 -8.91 -6.49 -0.13
CA ALA A 11 -9.01 -6.80 1.30
C ALA A 11 -7.78 -7.53 1.88
N CYS A 12 -6.90 -8.05 1.02
CA CYS A 12 -5.65 -8.69 1.43
C CYS A 12 -4.57 -7.68 1.86
N PHE A 13 -4.82 -6.37 1.75
CA PHE A 13 -3.86 -5.33 2.13
C PHE A 13 -4.33 -4.49 3.33
N ALA A 14 -3.34 -4.14 4.16
CA ALA A 14 -3.43 -3.08 5.16
C ALA A 14 -2.46 -1.96 4.82
N LEU A 15 -2.81 -0.72 5.13
CA LEU A 15 -1.95 0.44 5.00
C LEU A 15 -1.02 0.55 6.23
N LYS A 16 0.28 0.68 6.02
CA LYS A 16 1.30 0.78 7.07
C LYS A 16 1.48 2.22 7.55
N GLY A 17 1.57 2.42 8.87
CA GLY A 17 1.53 3.76 9.49
C GLY A 17 2.78 4.65 9.42
N GLY A 18 3.93 4.16 8.95
CA GLY A 18 5.17 4.96 8.94
C GLY A 18 5.20 6.12 7.93
N THR A 19 4.63 5.91 6.74
CA THR A 19 4.71 6.87 5.60
C THR A 19 3.33 7.34 5.13
N ALA A 20 2.29 6.55 5.39
CA ALA A 20 0.91 6.90 5.13
C ALA A 20 0.41 8.07 5.99
N ILE A 21 1.17 8.48 7.02
CA ILE A 21 0.90 9.68 7.82
C ILE A 21 0.67 10.94 6.98
N ASN A 22 1.26 11.04 5.79
CA ASN A 22 1.00 12.15 4.86
C ASN A 22 -0.42 12.15 4.25
N LEU A 23 -1.11 11.01 4.22
CA LEU A 23 -2.49 10.91 3.76
C LEU A 23 -3.49 11.32 4.86
N PHE A 24 -3.09 11.19 6.13
CA PHE A 24 -3.97 11.38 7.29
C PHE A 24 -3.71 12.66 8.09
N LEU A 25 -2.44 13.06 8.28
CA LEU A 25 -2.06 14.08 9.27
C LEU A 25 -1.35 15.33 8.69
N ARG A 26 -0.80 15.27 7.48
CA ARG A 26 -0.16 16.43 6.84
C ARG A 26 -0.93 16.75 5.58
N ASP A 27 -1.20 18.03 5.29
CA ASP A 27 -1.92 18.51 4.10
C ASP A 27 -1.13 18.31 2.79
N MET A 28 -0.52 17.14 2.61
CA MET A 28 0.29 16.73 1.47
C MET A 28 1.31 17.79 1.01
N PRO A 29 2.28 18.17 1.88
CA PRO A 29 3.26 19.22 1.59
C PRO A 29 4.30 18.85 0.52
N ARG A 30 4.28 17.61 0.01
CA ARG A 30 5.20 17.10 -1.03
C ARG A 30 4.42 16.48 -2.18
N LEU A 31 4.92 16.66 -3.40
CA LEU A 31 4.35 16.15 -4.66
C LEU A 31 4.47 14.62 -4.83
N SER A 32 5.19 13.94 -3.93
CA SER A 32 5.38 12.48 -3.92
C SER A 32 4.77 11.84 -2.68
N VAL A 33 3.92 10.84 -2.86
CA VAL A 33 3.24 10.11 -1.78
C VAL A 33 3.64 8.63 -1.82
N ASP A 34 3.99 8.08 -0.67
CA ASP A 34 4.27 6.65 -0.50
C ASP A 34 3.07 5.97 0.20
N ILE A 35 2.52 4.94 -0.45
CA ILE A 35 1.47 4.06 0.04
C ILE A 35 2.13 2.71 0.31
N ASP A 36 2.49 2.50 1.57
CA ASP A 36 3.07 1.23 2.01
C ASP A 36 1.96 0.27 2.43
N LEU A 37 1.91 -0.88 1.78
CA LEU A 37 0.92 -1.93 2.02
C LEU A 37 1.56 -3.13 2.71
N ALA A 38 0.80 -3.74 3.60
CA ALA A 38 1.11 -4.98 4.27
C ALA A 38 0.16 -6.05 3.76
N TYR A 39 0.70 -7.17 3.29
CA TYR A 39 -0.10 -8.33 2.94
C TYR A 39 -0.58 -9.03 4.22
N LEU A 40 -1.89 -9.23 4.35
CA LEU A 40 -2.54 -9.70 5.58
C LEU A 40 -2.58 -11.23 5.74
N PRO A 41 -2.89 -12.03 4.69
CA PRO A 41 -2.94 -13.47 4.82
C PRO A 41 -1.59 -14.07 5.25
N VAL A 42 -1.65 -15.06 6.15
CA VAL A 42 -0.48 -15.83 6.60
C VAL A 42 -0.44 -17.13 5.81
N GLU A 43 0.44 -17.19 4.83
CA GLU A 43 0.64 -18.34 3.95
C GLU A 43 2.13 -18.47 3.58
N ASP A 44 2.49 -19.50 2.81
CA ASP A 44 3.87 -19.64 2.36
C ASP A 44 4.28 -18.49 1.43
N ARG A 45 5.60 -18.38 1.23
CA ARG A 45 6.18 -17.27 0.47
C ARG A 45 5.67 -17.19 -0.96
N ASP A 46 5.54 -18.33 -1.64
CA ASP A 46 5.20 -18.35 -3.06
C ASP A 46 3.72 -18.06 -3.25
N ALA A 47 2.86 -18.60 -2.38
CA ALA A 47 1.44 -18.25 -2.32
C ALA A 47 1.24 -16.74 -2.06
N SER A 48 1.95 -16.19 -1.07
CA SER A 48 1.90 -14.75 -0.75
C SER A 48 2.30 -13.89 -1.95
N LEU A 49 3.41 -14.23 -2.62
CA LEU A 49 3.89 -13.46 -3.77
C LEU A 49 2.95 -13.56 -4.98
N ALA A 50 2.31 -14.71 -5.20
CA ALA A 50 1.31 -14.87 -6.25
C ALA A 50 0.05 -14.04 -5.98
N ALA A 51 -0.45 -14.04 -4.74
CA ALA A 51 -1.62 -13.26 -4.35
C ALA A 51 -1.36 -11.74 -4.42
N ILE A 52 -0.17 -11.30 -3.97
CA ILE A 52 0.27 -9.91 -4.09
C ILE A 52 0.33 -9.48 -5.57
N ASP A 53 0.89 -10.33 -6.43
CA ASP A 53 1.01 -10.07 -7.87
C ASP A 53 -0.36 -9.89 -8.53
N THR A 54 -1.30 -10.80 -8.26
CA THR A 54 -2.69 -10.71 -8.74
C THR A 54 -3.39 -9.45 -8.23
N ALA A 55 -3.22 -9.10 -6.95
CA ALA A 55 -3.84 -7.90 -6.39
C ALA A 55 -3.26 -6.60 -6.97
N LEU A 56 -1.95 -6.54 -7.20
CA LEU A 56 -1.29 -5.39 -7.84
C LEU A 56 -1.67 -5.25 -9.32
N GLU A 57 -1.88 -6.36 -10.03
CA GLU A 57 -2.43 -6.35 -11.38
C GLU A 57 -3.86 -5.81 -11.42
N ALA A 58 -4.72 -6.27 -10.50
CA ALA A 58 -6.09 -5.76 -10.38
C ALA A 58 -6.11 -4.25 -10.06
N ILE A 59 -5.25 -3.78 -9.13
CA ILE A 59 -5.09 -2.35 -8.82
C ILE A 59 -4.64 -1.59 -10.08
N THR A 60 -3.66 -2.10 -10.82
CA THR A 60 -3.14 -1.45 -12.03
C THR A 60 -4.24 -1.28 -13.08
N THR A 61 -4.98 -2.34 -13.38
CA THR A 61 -6.09 -2.31 -14.35
C THR A 61 -7.17 -1.31 -13.93
N ASP A 62 -7.55 -1.30 -12.65
CA ASP A 62 -8.57 -0.39 -12.13
C ASP A 62 -8.11 1.08 -12.18
N ILE A 63 -6.84 1.36 -11.85
CA ILE A 63 -6.26 2.71 -11.94
C ILE A 63 -6.29 3.22 -13.38
N VAL A 64 -5.82 2.41 -14.34
CA VAL A 64 -5.77 2.80 -15.76
C VAL A 64 -7.18 3.04 -16.31
N CYS A 65 -8.15 2.22 -15.92
CA CYS A 65 -9.55 2.36 -16.33
C CYS A 65 -10.17 3.67 -15.84
N HIS A 66 -9.93 4.05 -14.58
CA HIS A 66 -10.56 5.23 -13.96
C HIS A 66 -9.73 6.52 -14.10
N ASN A 67 -8.46 6.43 -14.50
CA ASN A 67 -7.54 7.56 -14.65
C ASN A 67 -6.79 7.46 -15.99
N PRO A 68 -7.43 7.75 -17.13
CA PRO A 68 -6.85 7.54 -18.46
C PRO A 68 -5.61 8.40 -18.77
N ARG A 69 -5.35 9.44 -17.96
CA ARG A 69 -4.14 10.28 -18.04
C ARG A 69 -3.00 9.82 -17.12
N ALA A 70 -3.24 8.80 -16.28
CA ALA A 70 -2.23 8.30 -15.38
C ALA A 70 -1.27 7.35 -16.10
N GLY A 71 0.02 7.50 -15.87
CA GLY A 71 1.02 6.50 -16.21
C GLY A 71 1.22 5.54 -15.04
N VAL A 72 1.44 4.26 -15.33
CA VAL A 72 1.79 3.24 -14.34
C VAL A 72 3.05 2.51 -14.77
N LYS A 73 4.04 2.44 -13.87
CA LYS A 73 5.25 1.63 -14.01
C LYS A 73 5.24 0.56 -12.94
N VAL A 74 5.37 -0.69 -13.39
CA VAL A 74 5.38 -1.87 -12.52
C VAL A 74 6.83 -2.28 -12.23
N SER A 75 7.12 -2.59 -10.97
CA SER A 75 8.40 -3.18 -10.56
C SER A 75 8.21 -4.66 -10.25
N ILE A 76 9.08 -5.48 -10.83
CA ILE A 76 9.05 -6.95 -10.75
C ILE A 76 10.25 -7.43 -9.93
N LEU A 77 10.03 -8.38 -9.03
CA LEU A 77 11.09 -9.08 -8.31
C LEU A 77 11.72 -10.13 -9.24
N GLN A 78 12.96 -9.90 -9.67
CA GLN A 78 13.61 -10.74 -10.71
C GLN A 78 13.66 -12.23 -10.38
N SER A 79 13.81 -12.61 -9.11
CA SER A 79 13.87 -14.02 -8.70
C SER A 79 12.56 -14.79 -8.82
N THR A 80 11.43 -14.09 -8.94
CA THR A 80 10.09 -14.71 -8.94
C THR A 80 9.20 -14.28 -10.10
N GLY A 81 9.57 -13.20 -10.81
CA GLY A 81 8.74 -12.61 -11.85
C GLY A 81 7.48 -11.91 -11.32
N LYS A 82 7.35 -11.72 -10.01
CA LYS A 82 6.15 -11.18 -9.35
C LYS A 82 6.23 -9.68 -9.08
N ARG A 83 5.10 -8.98 -9.21
CA ARG A 83 4.98 -7.55 -8.88
C ARG A 83 5.12 -7.32 -7.38
N PHE A 84 5.82 -6.25 -7.01
CA PHE A 84 5.92 -5.84 -5.59
C PHE A 84 5.72 -4.33 -5.39
N LYS A 85 5.79 -3.54 -6.46
CA LYS A 85 5.67 -2.08 -6.39
C LYS A 85 5.11 -1.50 -7.68
N LEU A 86 4.30 -0.46 -7.52
CA LEU A 86 3.80 0.39 -8.59
C LEU A 86 4.31 1.82 -8.39
N LEU A 87 4.71 2.47 -9.47
CA LEU A 87 4.85 3.92 -9.53
C LEU A 87 3.74 4.44 -10.43
N VAL A 88 2.87 5.27 -9.88
CA VAL A 88 1.74 5.88 -10.58
C VAL A 88 1.96 7.38 -10.62
N TRP A 89 1.78 7.99 -11.79
CA TRP A 89 1.94 9.43 -11.92
C TRP A 89 0.86 10.04 -12.79
N GLN A 90 0.51 11.29 -12.49
CA GLN A 90 -0.34 12.12 -13.31
C GLN A 90 0.03 13.58 -13.05
N ASP A 91 0.32 14.33 -14.12
CA ASP A 91 0.82 15.70 -14.05
C ASP A 91 2.04 15.77 -13.09
N ASP A 92 2.07 16.68 -12.11
CA ASP A 92 3.18 16.79 -11.15
C ASP A 92 3.07 15.82 -9.95
N THR A 93 2.04 14.98 -9.89
CA THR A 93 1.80 14.07 -8.76
C THR A 93 2.37 12.69 -9.03
N ASN A 94 3.19 12.20 -8.10
CA ASN A 94 3.75 10.84 -8.14
C ASN A 94 3.35 10.06 -6.89
N VAL A 95 2.95 8.81 -7.07
CA VAL A 95 2.54 7.91 -5.98
C VAL A 95 3.25 6.58 -6.12
N LYS A 96 3.98 6.19 -5.08
CA LYS A 96 4.60 4.87 -4.96
C LYS A 96 3.67 3.99 -4.14
N ILE A 97 3.29 2.84 -4.67
CA ILE A 97 2.55 1.80 -3.94
C ILE A 97 3.50 0.62 -3.79
N GLU A 98 3.90 0.29 -2.56
CA GLU A 98 4.86 -0.78 -2.28
C GLU A 98 4.24 -1.79 -1.31
N VAL A 99 4.40 -3.08 -1.60
CA VAL A 99 3.86 -4.16 -0.77
C VAL A 99 5.00 -4.86 -0.06
N THR A 100 4.91 -4.98 1.26
CA THR A 100 5.77 -5.89 2.02
C THR A 100 4.93 -7.10 2.48
N PRO A 101 5.41 -8.34 2.26
CA PRO A 101 4.84 -9.51 2.93
C PRO A 101 4.96 -9.36 4.45
N VAL A 102 3.89 -9.68 5.17
CA VAL A 102 3.94 -9.77 6.63
C VAL A 102 4.25 -11.22 7.00
N LEU A 103 5.38 -11.44 7.67
CA LEU A 103 5.82 -12.79 8.04
C LEU A 103 5.18 -13.33 9.33
N ARG A 104 4.55 -12.46 10.13
CA ARG A 104 3.82 -12.80 11.36
C ARG A 104 2.70 -11.79 11.54
N GLY A 105 1.48 -12.27 11.77
CA GLY A 105 0.24 -11.47 11.76
C GLY A 105 0.30 -10.17 12.59
N SER A 106 -0.68 -9.29 12.35
CA SER A 106 -0.80 -8.02 13.07
C SER A 106 -1.00 -8.25 14.57
N VAL A 107 -0.17 -7.62 15.40
CA VAL A 107 -0.25 -7.69 16.87
C VAL A 107 -1.45 -6.89 17.42
N TYR A 108 -1.95 -5.92 16.64
CA TYR A 108 -3.05 -5.04 17.03
C TYR A 108 -4.20 -5.08 16.00
N PRO A 109 -5.44 -4.84 16.44
CA PRO A 109 -6.58 -4.80 15.54
C PRO A 109 -6.41 -3.68 14.50
N ALA A 110 -6.68 -4.03 13.25
CA ALA A 110 -6.86 -3.11 12.16
C ALA A 110 -7.88 -2.00 12.50
N GLU A 111 -7.49 -0.73 12.39
CA GLU A 111 -8.43 0.39 12.52
C GLU A 111 -8.83 0.93 11.15
N VAL A 112 -10.09 1.30 10.98
CA VAL A 112 -10.53 2.07 9.80
C VAL A 112 -10.31 3.54 10.08
N ARG A 113 -9.41 4.18 9.33
CA ARG A 113 -9.10 5.61 9.46
C ARG A 113 -9.64 6.40 8.26
N GLN A 114 -10.13 7.61 8.52
CA GLN A 114 -10.58 8.53 7.48
C GLN A 114 -9.41 9.39 6.99
N LEU A 115 -9.30 9.52 5.66
CA LEU A 115 -8.31 10.38 4.99
C LEU A 115 -8.56 11.87 5.27
N SER A 116 -7.50 12.69 5.19
CA SER A 116 -7.65 14.16 5.24
C SER A 116 -8.50 14.68 4.06
N ALA A 117 -9.14 15.84 4.21
CA ALA A 117 -9.99 16.41 3.16
C ALA A 117 -9.27 16.59 1.81
N ARG A 118 -7.99 16.99 1.84
CA ARG A 118 -7.15 17.11 0.65
C ARG A 118 -6.79 15.76 0.04
N ALA A 119 -6.49 14.75 0.85
CA ALA A 119 -6.25 13.39 0.37
C ALA A 119 -7.50 12.80 -0.29
N ILE A 120 -8.70 13.02 0.27
CA ILE A 120 -9.97 12.62 -0.36
C ILE A 120 -10.13 13.31 -1.72
N LYS A 121 -9.87 14.62 -1.79
CA LYS A 121 -9.99 15.39 -3.04
C LYS A 121 -9.04 14.89 -4.13
N ILE A 122 -7.82 14.49 -3.77
CA ILE A 122 -6.77 14.14 -4.74
C ILE A 122 -6.81 12.66 -5.11
N PHE A 123 -6.97 11.78 -4.11
CA PHE A 123 -6.84 10.32 -4.25
C PHE A 123 -8.15 9.54 -4.14
N GLY A 124 -9.26 10.23 -3.88
CA GLY A 124 -10.58 9.63 -3.72
C GLY A 124 -10.85 9.16 -2.29
N PHE A 125 -12.14 9.02 -1.98
CA PHE A 125 -12.59 8.48 -0.69
C PHE A 125 -12.36 6.97 -0.64
N ALA A 126 -11.78 6.48 0.46
CA ALA A 126 -11.63 5.07 0.73
C ALA A 126 -11.69 4.79 2.24
N ARG A 127 -12.17 3.60 2.60
CA ARG A 127 -11.97 3.00 3.92
C ARG A 127 -10.96 1.88 3.76
N ILE A 128 -9.81 2.00 4.41
CA ILE A 128 -8.72 1.03 4.32
C ILE A 128 -8.34 0.63 5.73
N ILE A 129 -8.01 -0.65 5.91
CA ILE A 129 -7.43 -1.17 7.14
C ILE A 129 -6.08 -0.47 7.37
N TYR A 130 -5.91 0.15 8.53
CA TYR A 130 -4.68 0.85 8.91
C TYR A 130 -4.02 0.16 10.10
N GLY A 131 -2.70 -0.06 10.01
CA GLY A 131 -1.88 -0.63 11.09
C GLY A 131 -0.67 0.24 11.38
N ASP A 132 -0.66 0.90 12.54
CA ASP A 132 0.42 1.80 12.98
C ASP A 132 1.74 1.06 13.28
N ASN A 133 1.70 -0.23 13.63
CA ASN A 133 2.83 -0.93 14.30
C ASN A 133 3.36 -2.17 13.56
N ILE A 134 3.22 -2.26 12.24
CA ILE A 134 3.74 -3.42 11.47
C ILE A 134 5.29 -3.53 11.50
N TRP A 135 5.98 -2.54 12.10
CA TRP A 135 7.43 -2.52 12.31
C TRP A 135 7.91 -3.26 13.57
N ASP A 136 7.04 -3.58 14.55
CA ASP A 136 7.49 -4.02 15.88
C ASP A 136 7.95 -5.49 15.98
N ILE A 137 7.93 -6.26 14.88
CA ILE A 137 8.31 -7.68 14.92
C ILE A 137 9.83 -7.92 14.73
N TRP A 138 10.64 -6.85 14.60
CA TRP A 138 12.11 -6.93 14.56
C TRP A 138 12.81 -6.31 15.79
N GLY A 139 12.08 -6.01 16.86
CA GLY A 139 12.61 -5.29 18.03
C GLY A 139 13.06 -6.13 19.24
N HIS A 140 12.86 -7.45 19.27
CA HIS A 140 13.23 -8.30 20.43
C HIS A 140 14.04 -9.56 20.05
N MET A 141 15.07 -9.37 19.22
CA MET A 141 16.24 -10.26 19.21
C MET A 141 17.49 -9.40 19.42
N GLY A 142 17.63 -8.91 20.65
CA GLY A 142 18.71 -8.01 21.02
C GLY A 142 18.65 -7.60 22.48
N THR A 143 18.72 -8.58 23.38
CA THR A 143 19.37 -8.54 24.71
C THR A 143 18.91 -9.75 25.52
N GLY A 144 19.85 -10.63 25.87
CA GLY A 144 19.54 -11.78 26.71
C GLY A 144 20.65 -12.83 26.69
N SER A 145 21.72 -12.53 27.44
CA SER A 145 22.81 -13.40 27.94
C SER A 145 23.62 -14.21 26.94
#